data_AF-A0A2V9DAT2-F1
#
_entry.id   AF-A0A2V9DAT2-F1
#
_cell.length_a   1.000
_cell.length_b   1.000
_cell.length_c   1.000
_cell.angle_alpha   90.00
_cell.angle_beta   90.00
_cell.angle_gamma   90.00
#
_symmetry.space_group_name_H-M   'P 1'
#
loop_
_entity.id
_entity.type
_entity.pdbx_description
1 polymer ?
#
loop_
_entity_poly.entity_id
_entity_poly.type
_entity_poly.pdbx_seq_one_letter_code
_entity_poly.pdbx_strand_id
1 'polypeptide(L)' 'MSNRFALSSVLGIAVAIVLFVPTFVAAQGPSGAAKTPARTNTKSWTTPRTPDGKPDLHGYWTSESFTPLERPAKYAGR' A
#
# COMPACT_ATOMS: atom_id res chain seq x y z
N MET A 1 6.06 -33.60 43.08
CA MET A 1 5.31 -32.32 43.03
C MET A 1 5.57 -31.54 41.72
N SER A 2 5.78 -32.23 40.58
CA SER A 2 6.28 -31.60 39.34
C SER A 2 5.23 -31.46 38.22
N ASN A 3 4.25 -32.37 38.10
CA ASN A 3 3.24 -32.28 37.02
C ASN A 3 2.26 -31.10 37.15
N ARG A 4 2.12 -30.55 38.36
CA ARG A 4 1.20 -29.45 38.64
C ARG A 4 1.66 -28.10 38.06
N PHE A 5 2.95 -27.96 37.71
CA PHE A 5 3.47 -26.76 37.04
C PHE A 5 3.43 -26.88 35.52
N ALA A 6 3.64 -28.10 34.99
CA ALA A 6 3.54 -28.39 33.56
C ALA A 6 2.11 -28.27 33.03
N LEU A 7 1.11 -28.75 33.79
CA LEU A 7 -0.30 -28.60 33.42
C LEU A 7 -0.75 -27.13 33.43
N SER A 8 -0.29 -26.33 34.39
CA SER A 8 -0.62 -24.89 34.48
C SER A 8 -0.05 -24.09 33.30
N SER A 9 1.14 -24.46 32.83
CA SER A 9 1.79 -23.80 31.67
C SER A 9 1.07 -24.13 30.36
N VAL A 10 0.66 -25.39 30.15
CA VAL A 10 -0.12 -25.79 28.96
C VAL A 10 -1.51 -25.15 28.98
N LEU A 11 -2.16 -25.07 30.14
CA LEU A 11 -3.46 -24.40 30.26
C LEU A 11 -3.34 -22.89 30.00
N GLY A 12 -2.27 -22.24 30.48
CA GLY A 12 -2.00 -20.83 30.22
C GLY A 12 -1.81 -20.53 28.73
N ILE A 13 -1.08 -21.38 28.01
CA ILE A 13 -0.88 -21.25 26.56
C ILE A 13 -2.20 -21.48 25.81
N ALA A 14 -2.99 -22.48 26.20
CA ALA A 14 -4.29 -22.73 25.58
C ALA A 14 -5.26 -21.54 25.76
N VAL A 15 -5.29 -20.94 26.95
CA VAL A 15 -6.10 -19.74 27.22
C VAL A 15 -5.61 -18.55 26.39
N ALA A 16 -4.30 -18.34 26.29
CA ALA A 16 -3.75 -17.26 25.46
C ALA A 16 -4.10 -17.41 23.97
N ILE A 17 -4.06 -18.63 23.44
CA ILE A 17 -4.46 -18.92 22.05
C ILE A 17 -5.96 -18.63 21.85
N VAL A 18 -6.82 -19.10 22.75
CA VAL A 18 -8.27 -18.86 22.66
C VAL A 18 -8.60 -17.36 22.69
N LEU A 19 -7.86 -16.57 23.49
CA LEU A 19 -8.08 -15.13 23.59
C LEU A 19 -7.53 -14.32 22.40
N PHE A 20 -6.44 -14.76 21.76
CA PHE A 20 -5.76 -13.97 20.71
C PHE A 20 -6.04 -14.41 19.26
N VAL A 21 -6.54 -15.63 19.03
CA VAL A 21 -6.90 -16.08 17.67
C VAL A 21 -8.06 -15.27 17.04
N PRO A 22 -9.12 -14.87 17.77
CA PRO A 22 -10.24 -14.15 17.16
C PRO A 22 -9.85 -12.75 16.63
N THR A 23 -8.96 -12.05 17.34
CA THR A 23 -8.49 -10.72 16.94
C THR A 23 -7.57 -10.78 15.71
N PHE A 24 -6.74 -11.83 15.62
CA PHE A 24 -5.91 -12.06 14.45
C PHE A 24 -6.74 -12.37 13.19
N VAL A 25 -7.79 -13.18 13.31
CA VAL A 25 -8.68 -13.51 12.18
C VAL A 25 -9.50 -12.29 11.74
N ALA A 26 -10.02 -11.48 12.67
CA ALA A 26 -10.75 -10.27 12.34
C ALA A 26 -9.88 -9.22 11.62
N ALA A 27 -8.57 -9.18 11.93
CA ALA A 27 -7.60 -8.34 11.25
C ALA A 27 -7.25 -8.83 9.82
N GLN A 28 -7.58 -10.08 9.47
CA GLN A 28 -7.44 -10.60 8.09
C GLN A 28 -8.66 -10.34 7.21
N GLY A 29 -9.67 -9.62 7.70
CA GLY A 29 -10.72 -9.07 6.85
C GLY A 29 -10.12 -8.07 5.84
N PRO A 30 -10.68 -7.95 4.63
CA PRO A 30 -10.18 -7.02 3.63
C PRO A 30 -10.17 -5.61 4.21
N SER A 31 -8.96 -5.10 4.45
CA SER A 31 -8.74 -3.73 4.90
C SER A 31 -9.06 -2.80 3.74
N GLY A 32 -10.27 -2.24 3.76
CA GLY A 32 -10.68 -1.18 2.86
C GLY A 32 -12.00 -1.47 2.17
N ALA A 33 -13.09 -0.96 2.74
CA ALA A 33 -14.15 -0.44 1.89
C ALA A 33 -13.52 0.68 1.05
N ALA A 34 -13.10 0.37 -0.17
CA ALA A 34 -12.61 1.36 -1.10
C ALA A 34 -13.70 2.42 -1.26
N LYS A 35 -13.43 3.66 -0.84
CA LYS A 35 -14.26 4.80 -1.24
C LYS A 35 -14.26 4.78 -2.76
N THR A 36 -15.38 4.37 -3.36
CA THR A 36 -15.53 4.42 -4.80
C THR A 36 -15.50 5.91 -5.15
N PRO A 37 -14.47 6.40 -5.87
CA PRO A 37 -14.49 7.78 -6.32
C PRO A 37 -15.75 7.96 -7.17
N ALA A 38 -16.55 8.98 -6.88
CA ALA A 38 -17.69 9.33 -7.71
C ALA A 38 -17.19 9.44 -9.16
N ARG A 39 -17.63 8.53 -10.02
CA ARG A 39 -17.16 8.45 -11.41
C ARG A 39 -17.81 9.61 -12.16
N THR A 40 -17.15 10.76 -12.18
CA THR A 40 -17.43 11.83 -13.15
C THR A 40 -17.44 11.17 -14.52
N ASN A 41 -18.47 11.44 -15.33
CA ASN A 41 -18.55 10.95 -16.71
C ASN A 41 -17.49 11.67 -17.56
N THR A 42 -16.23 11.33 -17.33
CA THR A 42 -15.11 11.66 -18.18
C THR A 42 -15.20 10.71 -19.36
N LYS A 43 -15.39 11.24 -20.57
CA LYS A 43 -15.19 10.47 -21.79
C LYS A 43 -13.91 9.65 -21.62
N SER A 44 -14.00 8.35 -21.87
CA SER A 44 -12.82 7.49 -21.78
C SER A 44 -11.78 8.02 -22.76
N TRP A 45 -10.68 8.54 -22.22
CA TRP A 45 -9.60 9.10 -23.02
C TRP A 45 -8.96 7.98 -23.82
N THR A 46 -8.92 8.11 -25.15
CA THR A 46 -8.20 7.17 -26.02
C THR A 46 -6.87 7.80 -26.42
N THR A 47 -5.78 7.08 -26.17
CA THR A 47 -4.44 7.54 -26.56
C THR A 47 -4.35 7.57 -28.10
N PRO A 48 -3.97 8.69 -28.72
CA PRO A 48 -3.70 8.72 -30.16
C PRO A 48 -2.58 7.74 -30.50
N ARG A 49 -2.64 7.12 -31.68
CA ARG A 49 -1.66 6.13 -32.12
C ARG A 49 -1.11 6.46 -33.49
N THR A 50 0.16 6.13 -33.69
CA THR A 50 0.84 6.17 -34.98
C THR A 50 0.35 5.03 -35.89
N PRO A 51 0.61 5.07 -37.22
CA PRO A 51 0.21 4.01 -38.14
C PRO A 51 0.79 2.62 -37.82
N ASP A 52 1.95 2.58 -37.16
CA ASP A 52 2.57 1.35 -36.64
C ASP A 52 2.02 0.91 -35.27
N GLY A 53 0.96 1.58 -34.78
CA GLY A 53 0.20 1.18 -33.59
C GLY A 53 0.79 1.61 -32.26
N LYS A 54 1.88 2.39 -32.26
CA LYS A 54 2.50 2.90 -31.03
C LYS A 54 1.73 4.13 -30.51
N PRO A 55 1.77 4.44 -29.21
CA PRO A 55 1.28 5.72 -28.70
C PRO A 55 1.96 6.89 -29.40
N ASP A 56 1.16 7.85 -29.87
CA ASP A 56 1.66 9.09 -30.42
C ASP A 56 2.04 10.04 -29.27
N LEU A 57 3.33 10.34 -29.16
CA LEU A 57 3.91 11.25 -28.17
C LEU A 57 4.42 12.56 -28.80
N HIS A 58 4.01 12.85 -30.04
CA HIS A 58 4.33 14.11 -30.69
C HIS A 58 3.50 15.26 -30.12
N GLY A 59 4.09 16.46 -30.05
CA GLY A 59 3.42 17.65 -29.53
C GLY A 59 4.38 18.59 -28.81
N TYR A 60 3.83 19.64 -28.21
CA TYR A 60 4.57 20.57 -27.37
C TYR A 60 4.54 20.10 -25.92
N TRP A 61 5.71 19.77 -25.38
CA TRP A 61 5.89 19.39 -23.99
C TRP A 61 6.58 20.54 -23.25
N THR A 62 6.04 20.93 -22.09
CA THR A 62 6.72 21.89 -21.22
C THR A 62 7.75 21.15 -20.36
N SER A 63 8.95 21.70 -20.24
CA SER A 63 10.04 21.14 -19.41
C SER A 63 10.19 21.92 -18.11
N GLU A 64 9.07 22.24 -17.46
CA GLU A 64 9.07 22.99 -16.21
C GLU A 64 9.43 22.06 -15.04
N SER A 65 10.60 22.29 -14.43
CA SER A 65 10.97 21.67 -13.17
C SER A 65 11.04 22.72 -12.07
N PHE A 66 10.17 22.60 -11.08
CA PHE A 66 10.17 23.47 -9.89
C PHE A 66 11.14 23.00 -8.81
N THR A 67 11.62 21.76 -8.92
CA THR A 67 12.54 21.18 -7.95
C THR A 67 13.97 21.27 -8.50
N PRO A 68 14.92 21.85 -7.75
CA PRO A 68 16.33 21.81 -8.13
C PRO A 68 16.80 20.36 -8.29
N LEU A 69 17.45 20.06 -9.42
CA LEU A 69 18.01 18.72 -9.70
C LEU A 69 19.33 18.49 -8.97
N GLU A 70 20.00 19.57 -8.59
CA GLU A 70 21.23 19.53 -7.81
C GLU A 70 20.93 19.53 -6.31
N ARG A 71 21.83 18.93 -5.54
CA ARG A 71 21.75 18.98 -4.08
C ARG A 71 21.95 20.43 -3.61
N PRO A 72 21.01 21.00 -2.82
CA PRO A 72 21.19 22.34 -2.26
C PRO A 72 22.47 22.45 -1.43
N ALA A 73 23.19 23.57 -1.56
CA ALA A 73 24.48 23.80 -0.90
C ALA A 73 24.45 23.58 0.62
N LYS A 74 23.33 23.89 1.29
CA LYS A 74 23.12 23.66 2.74
C LYS A 74 23.27 22.20 3.19
N TYR A 75 23.19 21.25 2.24
CA TYR A 75 23.29 19.81 2.46
C TYR A 75 24.58 19.20 1.88
N ALA A 76 25.51 20.00 1.37
CA ALA A 76 26.81 19.49 0.92
C ALA A 76 27.59 18.90 2.11
N GLY A 77 28.14 17.69 1.95
CA GLY A 77 28.98 17.03 2.96
C GLY A 77 28.27 16.59 4.25
N ARG A 78 26.94 16.58 4.27
CA ARG A 78 26.10 16.02 5.34
C ARG A 78 25.26 14.84 4.84
#